data_AF-A0A6I3G2V7-F1
#
_entry.id   AF-A0A6I3G2V7-F1
#
_cell.length_a   1.000
_cell.length_b   1.000
_cell.length_c   1.000
_cell.angle_alpha   90.00
_cell.angle_beta   90.00
_cell.angle_gamma   90.00
#
_symmetry.space_group_name_H-M   'P 1'
#
loop_
_entity.id
_entity.type
_entity.pdbx_description
1 polymer ?
#
loop_
_entity_poly.entity_id
_entity_poly.type
_entity_poly.pdbx_seq_one_letter_code
_entity_poly.pdbx_strand_id
1 'polypeptide(L)'
;MFKRFSQALSVALVLSTFPNSAQATEIPANFSFAGSGYGHGVGMSQIGARAKALAGESATAILNYYYSGTLVETATDTQILRINIGHLLTSAKIRSDSAGATFALYAGDVAETGTSTSILNFPSKTTLNLNLSGGQISISTARGSKITQIASGSIFTLRWSGTRYMEGVPAVLSVTTANLVNRYRHGQMQFKIVKDKIVGKRIEIINSVRLQDEYLWGVSEVPSSWPSAALQAQAIASRTYAISKAARIRTACDCHLYGSISDQTFAGFSKEGEPKFGILWKNAVDSTVGQIITFAGTPITAYFSSSSGGITETSEHAWGTATPYTQSVSDTASVDFTLNPRFASWSRQIPQSVIAAAFALSDVASLQVLSMNPAGTVAMIQARSSTGITAALRGETFRSRSKLP
;
A
#
# COMPACT_ATOMS: atom_id res chain seq x y z
N MET A 1 13.95 -87.19 -48.95
CA MET A 1 12.63 -87.43 -49.62
C MET A 1 11.55 -86.86 -48.70
N PHE A 2 10.49 -86.26 -49.26
CA PHE A 2 9.32 -85.62 -48.61
C PHE A 2 9.53 -84.17 -48.14
N LYS A 3 9.18 -83.17 -48.96
CA LYS A 3 7.85 -82.58 -49.30
C LYS A 3 7.49 -81.42 -48.35
N ARG A 4 7.68 -80.20 -48.85
CA ARG A 4 7.14 -78.94 -48.29
C ARG A 4 5.63 -78.89 -48.56
N PHE A 5 4.83 -78.61 -47.54
CA PHE A 5 3.46 -78.14 -47.67
C PHE A 5 3.34 -76.80 -46.93
N SER A 6 2.99 -75.76 -47.68
CA SER A 6 2.66 -74.44 -47.16
C SER A 6 1.22 -74.43 -46.67
N GLN A 7 0.98 -74.09 -45.40
CA GLN A 7 -0.33 -73.66 -44.92
C GLN A 7 -0.19 -72.22 -44.39
N ALA A 8 -0.87 -71.30 -45.05
CA ALA A 8 -1.01 -69.93 -44.61
C ALA A 8 -2.06 -69.89 -43.48
N LEU A 9 -1.66 -69.47 -42.29
CA LEU A 9 -2.54 -69.23 -41.15
C LEU A 9 -2.76 -67.72 -41.05
N SER A 10 -3.95 -67.26 -41.43
CA SER A 10 -4.38 -65.87 -41.26
C SER A 10 -4.66 -65.59 -39.78
N VAL A 11 -3.78 -64.84 -39.12
CA VAL A 11 -4.02 -64.32 -37.77
C VAL A 11 -4.84 -63.03 -37.89
N ALA A 12 -6.11 -63.09 -37.52
CA ALA A 12 -6.94 -61.90 -37.33
C ALA A 12 -6.56 -61.23 -36.01
N LEU A 13 -5.81 -60.12 -36.10
CA LEU A 13 -5.46 -59.28 -34.96
C LEU A 13 -6.65 -58.38 -34.63
N VAL A 14 -7.47 -58.77 -33.65
CA VAL A 14 -8.52 -57.91 -33.09
C VAL A 14 -7.82 -56.87 -32.22
N LEU A 15 -7.53 -55.69 -32.76
CA LEU A 15 -7.18 -54.52 -31.96
C LEU A 15 -8.44 -54.08 -31.20
N SER A 16 -8.50 -54.42 -29.91
CA SER A 16 -9.39 -53.78 -28.96
C SER A 16 -8.92 -52.34 -28.74
N THR A 17 -9.44 -51.40 -29.53
CA THR A 17 -9.30 -49.96 -29.31
C THR A 17 -10.21 -49.57 -28.14
N PHE A 18 -9.70 -49.66 -26.92
CA PHE A 18 -10.28 -48.89 -25.83
C PHE A 18 -10.07 -47.41 -26.18
N PRO A 19 -11.12 -46.58 -26.28
CA PRO A 19 -10.91 -45.15 -26.37
C PRO A 19 -10.17 -44.72 -25.11
N ASN A 20 -8.99 -44.12 -25.29
CA ASN A 20 -8.35 -43.34 -24.24
C ASN A 20 -9.38 -42.28 -23.84
N SER A 21 -10.09 -42.48 -22.75
CA SER A 21 -10.87 -41.43 -22.12
C SER A 21 -9.86 -40.36 -21.73
N ALA A 22 -9.82 -39.28 -22.52
CA ALA A 22 -9.09 -38.08 -22.14
C ALA A 22 -9.64 -37.68 -20.77
N GLN A 23 -8.88 -37.98 -19.70
CA GLN A 23 -9.20 -37.52 -18.38
C GLN A 23 -9.22 -36.00 -18.45
N ALA A 24 -10.41 -35.41 -18.34
CA ALA A 24 -10.55 -33.97 -18.19
C ALA A 24 -9.62 -33.58 -17.04
N THR A 25 -8.70 -32.66 -17.30
CA THR A 25 -7.76 -32.22 -16.27
C THR A 25 -8.58 -31.64 -15.13
N GLU A 26 -8.56 -32.30 -13.97
CA GLU A 26 -9.29 -31.84 -12.81
C GLU A 26 -8.75 -30.47 -12.39
N ILE A 27 -9.64 -29.48 -12.34
CA ILE A 27 -9.29 -28.11 -11.96
C ILE A 27 -9.36 -28.03 -10.43
N PRO A 28 -8.25 -27.76 -9.73
CA PRO A 28 -8.27 -27.66 -8.27
C PRO A 28 -9.21 -26.52 -7.83
N ALA A 29 -10.00 -26.73 -6.78
CA ALA A 29 -10.81 -25.65 -6.21
C ALA A 29 -9.96 -24.59 -5.48
N ASN A 30 -8.83 -25.01 -4.90
CA ASN A 30 -7.88 -24.18 -4.16
C ASN A 30 -6.45 -24.62 -4.43
N PHE A 31 -5.51 -23.68 -4.24
CA PHE A 31 -4.07 -23.92 -4.25
C PHE A 31 -3.49 -23.65 -2.86
N SER A 32 -2.67 -24.57 -2.39
CA SER A 32 -1.98 -24.48 -1.09
C SER A 32 -0.60 -23.87 -1.26
N PHE A 33 -0.27 -22.88 -0.44
CA PHE A 33 1.03 -22.22 -0.40
C PHE A 33 1.58 -22.23 1.01
N ALA A 34 2.89 -22.37 1.15
CA ALA A 34 3.61 -22.15 2.39
C ALA A 34 4.84 -21.28 2.12
N GLY A 35 5.23 -20.50 3.11
CA GLY A 35 6.35 -19.57 2.98
C GLY A 35 6.68 -18.88 4.29
N SER A 36 7.51 -17.84 4.20
CA SER A 36 7.90 -16.94 5.28
C SER A 36 7.91 -15.50 4.75
N GLY A 37 8.00 -14.52 5.65
CA GLY A 37 8.01 -13.10 5.29
C GLY A 37 6.62 -12.53 5.01
N TYR A 38 6.59 -11.20 4.83
CA TYR A 38 5.39 -10.47 4.45
C TYR A 38 5.76 -9.16 3.74
N GLY A 39 5.37 -9.04 2.47
CA GLY A 39 5.70 -7.94 1.57
C GLY A 39 6.80 -8.28 0.57
N HIS A 40 7.32 -7.26 -0.11
CA HIS A 40 8.22 -7.45 -1.25
C HIS A 40 9.67 -7.79 -0.90
N GLY A 41 10.06 -7.74 0.38
CA GLY A 41 11.41 -8.08 0.85
C GLY A 41 12.52 -7.08 0.49
N VAL A 42 12.28 -6.14 -0.43
CA VAL A 42 13.24 -5.09 -0.82
C VAL A 42 13.43 -4.00 0.26
N GLY A 43 14.69 -3.71 0.59
CA GLY A 43 15.07 -2.63 1.51
C GLY A 43 14.92 -3.02 2.98
N MET A 44 14.43 -2.10 3.82
CA MET A 44 14.38 -2.32 5.27
C MET A 44 13.28 -3.32 5.67
N SER A 45 13.67 -4.38 6.36
CA SER A 45 12.75 -5.27 7.07
C SER A 45 12.33 -4.62 8.39
N GLN A 46 11.02 -4.42 8.60
CA GLN A 46 10.52 -3.79 9.83
C GLN A 46 10.76 -4.67 11.06
N ILE A 47 10.53 -5.98 10.95
CA ILE A 47 10.86 -6.94 12.00
C ILE A 47 12.37 -6.96 12.29
N GLY A 48 13.19 -6.96 11.24
CA GLY A 48 14.64 -6.94 11.40
C GLY A 48 15.14 -5.63 12.03
N ALA A 49 14.60 -4.48 11.63
CA ALA A 49 14.87 -3.19 12.26
C ALA A 49 14.48 -3.17 13.74
N ARG A 50 13.34 -3.76 14.11
CA ARG A 50 12.94 -3.94 15.52
C ARG A 50 13.96 -4.79 16.28
N ALA A 51 14.39 -5.92 15.71
CA ALA A 51 15.34 -6.81 16.36
C ALA A 51 16.70 -6.13 16.59
N LYS A 52 17.20 -5.41 15.59
CA LYS A 52 18.42 -4.61 15.69
C LYS A 52 18.32 -3.51 16.75
N ALA A 53 17.18 -2.82 16.82
CA ALA A 53 16.93 -1.83 17.86
C ALA A 53 16.88 -2.46 19.27
N LEU A 54 16.31 -3.67 19.42
CA LEU A 54 16.35 -4.43 20.68
C LEU A 54 17.78 -4.86 21.06
N ALA A 55 18.65 -5.07 20.08
CA ALA A 55 20.07 -5.33 20.27
C ALA A 55 20.90 -4.06 20.55
N GLY A 56 20.27 -2.88 20.62
CA GLY A 56 20.92 -1.61 20.94
C GLY A 56 21.50 -0.85 19.75
N GLU A 57 21.24 -1.26 18.51
CA GLU A 57 21.67 -0.51 17.32
C GLU A 57 20.92 0.83 17.20
N SER A 58 21.62 1.86 16.72
CA SER A 58 21.02 3.17 16.44
C SER A 58 20.19 3.14 15.16
N ALA A 59 19.30 4.12 14.98
CA ALA A 59 18.51 4.26 13.76
C ALA A 59 19.39 4.32 12.49
N THR A 60 20.48 5.09 12.54
CA THR A 60 21.43 5.19 11.42
C THR A 60 22.13 3.86 11.13
N ALA A 61 22.52 3.10 12.16
CA ALA A 61 23.12 1.78 11.96
C ALA A 61 22.14 0.80 11.30
N ILE A 62 20.88 0.80 11.74
CA ILE A 62 19.80 0.02 11.14
C ILE A 62 19.62 0.39 9.67
N LEU A 63 19.54 1.68 9.34
CA LEU A 63 19.34 2.14 7.96
C LEU A 63 20.53 1.79 7.07
N ASN A 64 21.76 2.03 7.52
CA ASN A 64 22.97 1.70 6.76
C ASN A 64 23.13 0.20 6.51
N TYR A 65 22.59 -0.64 7.40
CA TYR A 65 22.53 -2.09 7.20
C TYR A 65 21.65 -2.46 6.00
N TYR A 66 20.44 -1.88 5.90
CA TYR A 66 19.48 -2.23 4.86
C TYR A 66 19.66 -1.45 3.55
N TYR A 67 20.32 -0.29 3.60
CA TYR A 67 20.55 0.58 2.45
C TYR A 67 22.05 0.77 2.22
N SER A 68 22.65 -0.14 1.45
CA SER A 68 24.10 -0.19 1.23
C SER A 68 24.63 1.05 0.50
N GLY A 69 25.77 1.58 0.96
CA GLY A 69 26.43 2.73 0.33
C GLY A 69 25.66 4.05 0.43
N THR A 70 24.68 4.13 1.34
CA THR A 70 23.90 5.34 1.58
C THR A 70 24.41 6.11 2.80
N LEU A 71 23.97 7.37 2.91
CA LEU A 71 24.21 8.23 4.06
C LEU A 71 22.87 8.68 4.65
N VAL A 72 22.85 8.90 5.97
CA VAL A 72 21.75 9.61 6.62
C VAL A 72 22.17 11.07 6.78
N GLU A 73 21.50 11.96 6.07
CA GLU A 73 21.83 13.39 5.96
C GLU A 73 20.62 14.25 6.30
N THR A 74 20.84 15.53 6.61
CA THR A 74 19.76 16.49 6.84
C THR A 74 19.40 17.20 5.54
N ALA A 75 18.11 17.25 5.22
CA ALA A 75 17.54 18.00 4.11
C ALA A 75 16.30 18.77 4.53
N THR A 76 15.94 19.80 3.76
CA THR A 76 14.70 20.54 3.92
C THR A 76 13.50 19.65 3.56
N ASP A 77 12.55 19.51 4.49
CA ASP A 77 11.37 18.64 4.36
C ASP A 77 10.05 19.41 4.59
N THR A 78 10.04 20.71 4.33
CA THR A 78 8.89 21.61 4.56
C THR A 78 7.82 21.58 3.47
N GLN A 79 8.00 20.76 2.43
CA GLN A 79 7.08 20.63 1.31
C GLN A 79 5.68 20.16 1.74
N ILE A 80 4.65 20.66 1.06
CA ILE A 80 3.28 20.20 1.25
C ILE A 80 2.99 19.01 0.34
N LEU A 81 2.57 17.91 0.95
CA LEU A 81 2.19 16.70 0.27
C LEU A 81 0.68 16.59 0.11
N ARG A 82 0.24 16.26 -1.10
CA ARG A 82 -1.13 15.87 -1.41
C ARG A 82 -1.27 14.37 -1.18
N ILE A 83 -1.89 13.97 -0.08
CA ILE A 83 -2.08 12.57 0.29
C ILE A 83 -3.50 12.15 -0.04
N ASN A 84 -3.67 11.15 -0.91
CA ASN A 84 -4.99 10.62 -1.21
C ASN A 84 -5.49 9.78 -0.03
N ILE A 85 -6.61 10.20 0.56
CA ILE A 85 -7.23 9.57 1.73
C ILE A 85 -8.64 9.02 1.45
N GLY A 86 -9.08 9.12 0.19
CA GLY A 86 -10.34 8.58 -0.29
C GLY A 86 -10.27 8.43 -1.81
N HIS A 87 -10.26 7.18 -2.28
CA HIS A 87 -9.97 6.85 -3.68
C HIS A 87 -11.20 6.33 -4.41
N LEU A 88 -11.46 6.82 -5.62
CA LEU A 88 -12.53 6.39 -6.52
C LEU A 88 -13.92 6.32 -5.87
N LEU A 89 -14.27 7.31 -5.06
CA LEU A 89 -15.49 7.32 -4.26
C LEU A 89 -16.71 7.81 -5.07
N THR A 90 -17.90 7.36 -4.66
CA THR A 90 -19.19 7.92 -5.10
C THR A 90 -19.83 8.80 -4.01
N SER A 91 -19.45 8.62 -2.76
CA SER A 91 -19.90 9.46 -1.65
C SER A 91 -18.91 9.44 -0.48
N ALA A 92 -18.99 10.47 0.36
CA ALA A 92 -18.27 10.54 1.63
C ALA A 92 -18.98 11.48 2.61
N LYS A 93 -18.63 11.37 3.90
CA LYS A 93 -19.13 12.27 4.95
C LYS A 93 -17.96 12.81 5.75
N ILE A 94 -18.00 14.09 6.08
CA ILE A 94 -16.99 14.75 6.90
C ILE A 94 -17.70 15.41 8.08
N ARG A 95 -17.17 15.21 9.28
CA ARG A 95 -17.74 15.76 10.52
C ARG A 95 -16.66 15.96 11.56
N SER A 96 -16.80 16.96 12.42
CA SER A 96 -16.07 17.01 13.69
C SER A 96 -17.03 17.16 14.86
N ASP A 97 -16.72 16.48 15.95
CA ASP A 97 -17.39 16.66 17.25
C ASP A 97 -16.52 17.46 18.24
N SER A 98 -15.37 17.98 17.81
CA SER A 98 -14.53 18.87 18.63
C SER A 98 -15.28 20.14 19.01
N ALA A 99 -15.46 20.36 20.32
CA ALA A 99 -16.21 21.51 20.83
C ALA A 99 -15.56 22.84 20.38
N GLY A 100 -16.38 23.76 19.89
CA GLY A 100 -15.93 25.08 19.41
C GLY A 100 -15.28 25.07 18.03
N ALA A 101 -15.06 23.91 17.39
CA ALA A 101 -14.44 23.86 16.08
C ALA A 101 -15.31 24.49 14.99
N THR A 102 -14.66 25.15 14.03
CA THR A 102 -15.29 25.81 12.89
C THR A 102 -14.67 25.36 11.58
N PHE A 103 -15.47 25.37 10.51
CA PHE A 103 -15.10 24.89 9.19
C PHE A 103 -15.47 25.92 8.14
N ALA A 104 -14.63 26.02 7.11
CA ALA A 104 -14.85 26.87 5.95
C ALA A 104 -14.70 26.03 4.67
N LEU A 105 -15.75 26.05 3.84
CA LEU A 105 -15.78 25.42 2.53
C LEU A 105 -15.57 26.47 1.46
N TYR A 106 -14.75 26.14 0.46
CA TYR A 106 -14.42 26.99 -0.68
C TYR A 106 -14.68 26.21 -1.97
N ALA A 107 -15.14 26.90 -3.01
CA ALA A 107 -15.11 26.38 -4.37
C ALA A 107 -13.67 26.45 -4.91
N GLY A 108 -13.24 25.46 -5.71
CA GLY A 108 -11.89 25.46 -6.29
C GLY A 108 -10.84 24.66 -5.51
N ASP A 109 -9.64 24.56 -6.10
CA ASP A 109 -8.41 24.12 -5.43
C ASP A 109 -7.76 25.34 -4.79
N VAL A 110 -7.91 25.52 -3.48
CA VAL A 110 -7.36 26.69 -2.79
C VAL A 110 -5.92 26.40 -2.39
N ALA A 111 -4.98 27.16 -2.97
CA ALA A 111 -3.57 27.11 -2.61
C ALA A 111 -3.36 27.45 -1.12
N GLU A 112 -2.26 26.98 -0.53
CA GLU A 112 -1.95 27.18 0.88
C GLU A 112 -2.06 28.65 1.33
N THR A 113 -1.38 29.56 0.61
CA THR A 113 -1.38 31.00 0.87
C THR A 113 -2.48 31.76 0.12
N GLY A 114 -3.34 31.05 -0.61
CA GLY A 114 -4.39 31.66 -1.42
C GLY A 114 -5.51 32.26 -0.56
N THR A 115 -5.90 33.49 -0.88
CA THR A 115 -7.13 34.10 -0.36
C THR A 115 -8.31 33.71 -1.25
N SER A 116 -9.31 33.05 -0.69
CA SER A 116 -10.56 32.71 -1.37
C SER A 116 -11.74 33.03 -0.46
N THR A 117 -12.90 33.34 -1.04
CA THR A 117 -14.13 33.57 -0.29
C THR A 117 -14.80 32.23 0.02
N SER A 118 -15.10 32.00 1.31
CA SER A 118 -15.80 30.80 1.72
C SER A 118 -17.23 30.81 1.20
N ILE A 119 -17.67 29.72 0.56
CA ILE A 119 -19.07 29.52 0.15
C ILE A 119 -19.95 29.07 1.30
N LEU A 120 -19.36 28.52 2.37
CA LEU A 120 -20.05 28.13 3.58
C LEU A 120 -19.09 28.14 4.77
N ASN A 121 -19.52 28.73 5.88
CA ASN A 121 -18.91 28.52 7.19
C ASN A 121 -19.88 27.73 8.07
N PHE A 122 -19.40 26.72 8.78
CA PHE A 122 -20.26 25.87 9.61
C PHE A 122 -19.57 25.41 10.90
N PRO A 123 -20.33 25.20 11.99
CA PRO A 123 -19.77 24.78 13.27
C PRO A 123 -19.57 23.25 13.32
N SER A 124 -18.82 22.81 14.33
CA SER A 124 -18.82 21.42 14.79
C SER A 124 -20.23 20.85 14.98
N LYS A 125 -20.31 19.53 14.97
CA LYS A 125 -21.55 18.75 14.98
C LYS A 125 -22.46 18.94 13.75
N THR A 126 -21.96 19.58 12.70
CA THR A 126 -22.54 19.59 11.35
C THR A 126 -21.80 18.57 10.48
N THR A 127 -22.53 17.73 9.76
CA THR A 127 -21.96 16.78 8.80
C THR A 127 -21.98 17.39 7.40
N LEU A 128 -20.84 17.44 6.74
CA LEU A 128 -20.70 17.75 5.31
C LEU A 128 -20.81 16.44 4.51
N ASN A 129 -21.80 16.34 3.63
CA ASN A 129 -22.01 15.18 2.78
C ASN A 129 -21.53 15.49 1.35
N LEU A 130 -20.74 14.58 0.79
CA LEU A 130 -20.31 14.60 -0.60
C LEU A 130 -21.03 13.48 -1.33
N ASN A 131 -21.71 13.79 -2.44
CA ASN A 131 -22.32 12.77 -3.30
C ASN A 131 -22.00 13.06 -4.76
N LEU A 132 -21.56 12.04 -5.49
CA LEU A 132 -21.38 12.13 -6.93
C LEU A 132 -22.75 12.08 -7.61
N SER A 133 -23.14 13.16 -8.27
CA SER A 133 -24.40 13.25 -9.04
C SER A 133 -24.20 14.14 -10.26
N GLY A 134 -24.74 13.73 -11.42
CA GLY A 134 -24.57 14.48 -12.67
C GLY A 134 -23.11 14.67 -13.11
N GLY A 135 -22.19 13.83 -12.64
CA GLY A 135 -20.75 13.99 -12.90
C GLY A 135 -20.09 15.17 -12.19
N GLN A 136 -20.72 15.67 -11.13
CA GLN A 136 -20.23 16.69 -10.20
C GLN A 136 -20.35 16.18 -8.75
N ILE A 137 -19.65 16.85 -7.84
CA ILE A 137 -19.79 16.66 -6.39
C ILE A 137 -20.93 17.56 -5.93
N SER A 138 -22.03 16.93 -5.50
CA SER A 138 -23.12 17.58 -4.79
C SER A 138 -22.79 17.66 -3.30
N ILE A 139 -22.71 18.88 -2.78
CA ILE A 139 -22.39 19.18 -1.38
C ILE A 139 -23.67 19.55 -0.63
N SER A 140 -23.92 18.86 0.48
CA SER A 140 -24.96 19.23 1.44
C SER A 140 -24.43 19.22 2.87
N THR A 141 -25.09 19.94 3.76
CA THR A 141 -24.87 19.82 5.21
C THR A 141 -26.04 19.13 5.88
N ALA A 142 -25.77 18.41 6.97
CA ALA A 142 -26.77 17.85 7.85
C ALA A 142 -26.48 18.24 9.30
N ARG A 143 -27.48 18.81 9.99
CA ARG A 143 -27.41 19.11 11.43
C ARG A 143 -28.73 18.70 12.08
N GLY A 144 -28.69 17.66 12.91
CA GLY A 144 -29.90 16.95 13.32
C GLY A 144 -30.56 16.28 12.11
N SER A 145 -31.88 16.41 11.98
CA SER A 145 -32.66 15.90 10.82
C SER A 145 -32.65 16.84 9.62
N LYS A 146 -32.20 18.10 9.77
CA LYS A 146 -32.20 19.08 8.69
C LYS A 146 -31.03 18.85 7.75
N ILE A 147 -31.34 18.61 6.48
CA ILE A 147 -30.38 18.55 5.37
C ILE A 147 -30.53 19.83 4.54
N THR A 148 -29.42 20.46 4.15
CA THR A 148 -29.40 21.69 3.35
C THR A 148 -28.39 21.56 2.23
N GLN A 149 -28.85 21.69 0.99
CA GLN A 149 -27.99 21.71 -0.19
C GLN A 149 -27.17 23.01 -0.23
N ILE A 150 -25.89 22.90 -0.58
CA ILE A 150 -24.95 24.03 -0.53
C ILE A 150 -24.47 24.40 -1.93
N ALA A 151 -23.82 23.48 -2.63
CA ALA A 151 -23.21 23.73 -3.93
C ALA A 151 -23.03 22.42 -4.71
N SER A 152 -22.85 22.56 -6.03
CA SER A 152 -22.42 21.47 -6.90
C SER A 152 -21.23 21.93 -7.74
N GLY A 153 -20.22 21.08 -7.91
CA GLY A 153 -18.99 21.46 -8.62
C GLY A 153 -18.03 20.30 -8.82
N SER A 154 -16.94 20.53 -9.54
CA SER A 154 -15.90 19.51 -9.80
C SER A 154 -14.80 19.47 -8.75
N ILE A 155 -14.63 20.55 -7.98
CA ILE A 155 -13.58 20.66 -6.97
C ILE A 155 -13.96 21.64 -5.86
N PHE A 156 -13.65 21.25 -4.61
CA PHE A 156 -13.85 22.05 -3.41
C PHE A 156 -12.66 21.89 -2.47
N THR A 157 -12.45 22.89 -1.61
CA THR A 157 -11.47 22.84 -0.53
C THR A 157 -12.16 23.07 0.81
N LEU A 158 -11.82 22.27 1.81
CA LEU A 158 -12.27 22.37 3.19
C LEU A 158 -11.09 22.74 4.10
N ARG A 159 -11.24 23.82 4.87
CA ARG A 159 -10.34 24.21 5.96
C ARG A 159 -11.07 24.14 7.30
N TRP A 160 -10.33 23.90 8.37
CA TRP A 160 -10.88 23.81 9.72
C TRP A 160 -9.96 24.41 10.78
N SER A 161 -10.58 24.86 11.86
CA SER A 161 -9.91 25.56 12.96
C SER A 161 -8.80 24.73 13.61
N GLY A 162 -7.77 25.43 14.07
CA GLY A 162 -6.63 24.83 14.77
C GLY A 162 -5.66 24.10 13.83
N THR A 163 -5.67 24.48 12.55
CA THR A 163 -4.66 24.10 11.55
C THR A 163 -3.88 25.34 11.11
N ARG A 164 -2.82 25.14 10.33
CA ARG A 164 -2.08 26.24 9.70
C ARG A 164 -2.90 27.05 8.69
N TYR A 165 -4.02 26.50 8.23
CA TYR A 165 -4.86 27.11 7.20
C TYR A 165 -6.03 27.92 7.79
N MET A 166 -6.34 27.73 9.08
CA MET A 166 -7.44 28.41 9.75
C MET A 166 -7.22 28.38 11.27
N GLU A 167 -7.12 29.57 11.87
CA GLU A 167 -7.00 29.74 13.32
C GLU A 167 -8.23 29.25 14.08
N GLY A 168 -8.06 29.02 15.38
CA GLY A 168 -9.12 28.61 16.30
C GLY A 168 -8.77 27.33 17.06
N VAL A 169 -9.77 26.72 17.68
CA VAL A 169 -9.55 25.54 18.54
C VAL A 169 -9.11 24.33 17.71
N PRO A 170 -8.15 23.50 18.21
CA PRO A 170 -7.77 22.26 17.55
C PRO A 170 -8.96 21.33 17.32
N ALA A 171 -9.23 21.00 16.05
CA ALA A 171 -10.31 20.10 15.69
C ALA A 171 -9.78 18.77 15.15
N VAL A 172 -10.53 17.69 15.41
CA VAL A 172 -10.33 16.40 14.77
C VAL A 172 -11.51 16.13 13.85
N LEU A 173 -11.21 15.98 12.57
CA LEU A 173 -12.15 15.58 11.53
C LEU A 173 -12.26 14.06 11.48
N SER A 174 -13.49 13.57 11.44
CA SER A 174 -13.85 12.22 11.01
C SER A 174 -14.25 12.27 9.54
N VAL A 175 -13.57 11.50 8.71
CA VAL A 175 -13.90 11.30 7.29
C VAL A 175 -14.39 9.86 7.14
N THR A 176 -15.64 9.73 6.71
CA THR A 176 -16.29 8.44 6.47
C THR A 176 -16.35 8.18 4.96
N THR A 177 -15.72 7.09 4.54
CA THR A 177 -15.72 6.60 3.16
C THR A 177 -16.20 5.15 3.14
N ALA A 178 -17.27 4.86 2.40
CA ALA A 178 -18.00 3.60 2.52
C ALA A 178 -18.34 3.31 4.01
N ASN A 179 -17.70 2.32 4.62
CA ASN A 179 -17.93 1.91 6.02
C ASN A 179 -16.70 2.16 6.93
N LEU A 180 -15.68 2.85 6.44
CA LEU A 180 -14.46 3.16 7.19
C LEU A 180 -14.50 4.61 7.67
N VAL A 181 -14.10 4.82 8.92
CA VAL A 181 -13.96 6.16 9.52
C VAL A 181 -12.50 6.39 9.86
N ASN A 182 -11.88 7.35 9.19
CA ASN A 182 -10.52 7.81 9.47
C ASN A 182 -10.55 9.19 10.12
N ARG A 183 -9.56 9.48 10.97
CA ARG A 183 -9.50 10.72 11.75
C ARG A 183 -8.30 11.56 11.34
N TYR A 184 -8.49 12.86 11.16
CA TYR A 184 -7.45 13.80 10.72
C TYR A 184 -7.51 15.06 11.57
N ARG A 185 -6.33 15.56 11.97
CA ARG A 185 -6.20 16.78 12.76
C ARG A 185 -5.52 17.90 11.98
N HIS A 186 -4.65 17.55 11.04
CA HIS A 186 -3.81 18.47 10.30
C HIS A 186 -4.16 18.51 8.81
N GLY A 187 -3.77 19.61 8.17
CA GLY A 187 -3.90 19.82 6.73
C GLY A 187 -5.06 20.70 6.31
N GLN A 188 -5.30 20.71 5.00
CA GLN A 188 -6.55 21.16 4.36
C GLN A 188 -6.99 20.07 3.38
N MET A 189 -8.30 19.87 3.20
CA MET A 189 -8.82 18.78 2.38
C MET A 189 -9.39 19.27 1.05
N GLN A 190 -8.97 18.68 -0.05
CA GLN A 190 -9.59 18.86 -1.35
C GLN A 190 -10.52 17.69 -1.67
N PHE A 191 -11.68 18.00 -2.25
CA PHE A 191 -12.60 17.03 -2.85
C PHE A 191 -12.61 17.28 -4.35
N LYS A 192 -12.19 16.31 -5.16
CA LYS A 192 -11.99 16.51 -6.60
C LYS A 192 -12.59 15.39 -7.43
N ILE A 193 -13.19 15.74 -8.57
CA ILE A 193 -13.57 14.77 -9.59
C ILE A 193 -12.36 14.38 -10.42
N VAL A 194 -12.08 13.09 -10.50
CA VAL A 194 -11.17 12.48 -11.48
C VAL A 194 -11.96 11.60 -12.46
N LYS A 195 -11.39 11.34 -13.63
CA LYS A 195 -11.95 10.41 -14.62
C LYS A 195 -11.11 9.14 -14.65
N ASP A 196 -11.60 8.09 -13.99
CA ASP A 196 -11.03 6.75 -14.09
C ASP A 196 -11.39 6.08 -15.42
N LYS A 197 -10.50 5.21 -15.91
CA LYS A 197 -10.67 4.53 -17.19
C LYS A 197 -11.75 3.46 -17.18
N ILE A 198 -11.99 2.83 -16.03
CA ILE A 198 -12.90 1.69 -15.89
C ILE A 198 -14.23 2.17 -15.32
N VAL A 199 -14.19 2.88 -14.19
CA VAL A 199 -15.39 3.23 -13.43
C VAL A 199 -15.93 4.63 -13.74
N GLY A 200 -15.24 5.39 -14.59
CA GLY A 200 -15.64 6.73 -15.03
C GLY A 200 -15.35 7.80 -13.97
N LYS A 201 -16.21 8.82 -13.90
CA LYS A 201 -16.02 9.93 -12.95
C LYS A 201 -16.14 9.44 -11.51
N ARG A 202 -15.20 9.82 -10.65
CA ARG A 202 -15.20 9.51 -9.22
C ARG A 202 -14.64 10.66 -8.39
N ILE A 203 -14.94 10.64 -7.09
CA ILE A 203 -14.44 11.59 -6.11
C ILE A 203 -13.13 11.06 -5.53
N GLU A 204 -12.10 11.89 -5.57
CA GLU A 204 -10.90 11.76 -4.76
C GLU A 204 -10.98 12.73 -3.57
N ILE A 205 -10.54 12.26 -2.39
CA ILE A 205 -10.32 13.11 -1.22
C ILE A 205 -8.82 13.17 -0.97
N ILE A 206 -8.28 14.38 -0.97
CA ILE A 206 -6.86 14.65 -0.81
C ILE A 206 -6.69 15.47 0.46
N ASN A 207 -5.80 15.05 1.35
CA ASN A 207 -5.35 15.87 2.47
C ASN A 207 -3.99 16.49 2.12
N SER A 208 -3.92 17.81 2.10
CA SER A 208 -2.68 18.56 1.91
C SER A 208 -2.02 18.78 3.28
N VAL A 209 -0.89 18.12 3.52
CA VAL A 209 -0.18 18.12 4.81
C VAL A 209 1.30 18.40 4.62
N ARG A 210 1.95 19.09 5.56
CA ARG A 210 3.39 19.30 5.56
C ARG A 210 4.12 17.98 5.83
N LEU A 211 5.15 17.70 5.04
CA LEU A 211 5.93 16.47 5.16
C LEU A 211 6.60 16.34 6.54
N GLN A 212 7.36 17.36 6.97
CA GLN A 212 8.19 17.34 8.17
C GLN A 212 7.51 16.75 9.41
N ASP A 213 6.21 17.02 9.60
CA ASP A 213 5.46 16.66 10.78
C ASP A 213 4.03 16.16 10.49
N GLU A 214 3.14 16.97 9.92
CA GLU A 214 1.70 16.66 9.75
C GLU A 214 1.46 15.33 9.01
N TYR A 215 2.28 15.07 7.99
CA TYR A 215 2.27 13.79 7.27
C TYR A 215 2.89 12.67 8.12
N LEU A 216 4.12 12.85 8.60
CA LEU A 216 4.87 11.79 9.26
C LEU A 216 4.25 11.36 10.60
N TRP A 217 3.67 12.28 11.36
CA TRP A 217 2.88 11.96 12.56
C TRP A 217 1.71 11.01 12.26
N GLY A 218 1.18 11.04 11.04
CA GLY A 218 0.09 10.16 10.59
C GLY A 218 0.52 8.87 9.91
N VAL A 219 1.82 8.66 9.62
CA VAL A 219 2.31 7.44 8.98
C VAL A 219 2.25 6.25 9.96
N SER A 220 1.59 5.18 9.55
CA SER A 220 1.24 4.04 10.40
C SER A 220 1.75 2.71 9.84
N GLU A 221 3.06 2.62 9.68
CA GLU A 221 3.74 1.43 9.11
C GLU A 221 4.14 0.40 10.17
N VAL A 222 4.53 0.86 11.35
CA VAL A 222 4.96 0.01 12.48
C VAL A 222 4.18 0.37 13.76
N PRO A 223 4.00 -0.57 14.70
CA PRO A 223 3.41 -0.27 16.01
C PRO A 223 4.20 0.80 16.76
N SER A 224 3.51 1.80 17.34
CA SER A 224 4.17 2.90 18.06
C SER A 224 4.83 2.46 19.37
N SER A 225 4.56 1.23 19.83
CA SER A 225 5.17 0.64 21.02
C SER A 225 6.56 0.03 20.78
N TRP A 226 7.06 0.07 19.54
CA TRP A 226 8.38 -0.47 19.21
C TRP A 226 9.52 0.38 19.79
N PRO A 227 10.74 -0.18 19.90
CA PRO A 227 11.90 0.55 20.40
C PRO A 227 12.17 1.82 19.62
N SER A 228 12.64 2.87 20.31
CA SER A 228 12.85 4.21 19.74
C SER A 228 13.70 4.19 18.45
N ALA A 229 14.81 3.45 18.42
CA ALA A 229 15.67 3.39 17.25
C ALA A 229 14.97 2.80 16.01
N ALA A 230 14.07 1.83 16.19
CA ALA A 230 13.27 1.28 15.09
C ALA A 230 12.21 2.28 14.60
N LEU A 231 11.57 3.02 15.52
CA LEU A 231 10.62 4.08 15.15
C LEU A 231 11.33 5.21 14.39
N GLN A 232 12.53 5.60 14.83
CA GLN A 232 13.34 6.62 14.17
C GLN A 232 13.79 6.17 12.78
N ALA A 233 14.29 4.93 12.64
CA ALA A 233 14.63 4.36 11.33
C ALA A 233 13.42 4.36 10.38
N GLN A 234 12.24 3.95 10.87
CA GLN A 234 11.01 3.99 10.08
C GLN A 234 10.61 5.42 9.71
N ALA A 235 10.71 6.40 10.62
CA ALA A 235 10.41 7.80 10.32
C ALA A 235 11.31 8.38 9.22
N ILE A 236 12.62 8.12 9.29
CA ILE A 236 13.61 8.54 8.30
C ILE A 236 13.35 7.87 6.93
N ALA A 237 13.11 6.55 6.91
CA ALA A 237 12.78 5.82 5.69
C ALA A 237 11.46 6.35 5.08
N SER A 238 10.43 6.56 5.89
CA SER A 238 9.15 7.10 5.44
C SER A 238 9.27 8.51 4.87
N ARG A 239 10.03 9.40 5.53
CA ARG A 239 10.33 10.75 5.04
C ARG A 239 11.05 10.72 3.69
N THR A 240 12.08 9.88 3.58
CA THR A 240 12.88 9.75 2.36
C THR A 240 12.03 9.27 1.18
N TYR A 241 11.20 8.24 1.39
CA TYR A 241 10.28 7.74 0.37
C TYR A 241 9.28 8.82 -0.06
N ALA A 242 8.71 9.57 0.88
CA ALA A 242 7.77 10.63 0.56
C ALA A 242 8.43 11.76 -0.26
N ILE A 243 9.69 12.12 0.05
CA ILE A 243 10.48 13.08 -0.73
C ILE A 243 10.70 12.57 -2.15
N SER A 244 11.07 11.31 -2.33
CA SER A 244 11.34 10.76 -3.67
C SER A 244 10.11 10.74 -4.58
N LYS A 245 8.89 10.80 -4.01
CA LYS A 245 7.61 10.88 -4.74
C LYS A 245 7.06 12.30 -4.89
N ALA A 246 7.57 13.28 -4.14
CA ALA A 246 6.95 14.59 -4.03
C ALA A 246 7.06 15.47 -5.29
N ALA A 247 7.96 15.14 -6.22
CA ALA A 247 8.18 15.94 -7.42
C ALA A 247 7.01 15.90 -8.44
N ARG A 248 6.11 14.92 -8.34
CA ARG A 248 5.04 14.72 -9.34
C ARG A 248 3.70 14.41 -8.70
N ILE A 249 2.70 15.24 -9.03
CA ILE A 249 1.28 14.93 -8.78
C ILE A 249 0.80 13.93 -9.83
N ARG A 250 0.24 12.80 -9.37
CA ARG A 250 -0.35 11.78 -10.23
C ARG A 250 -1.76 12.21 -10.62
N THR A 251 -2.04 12.29 -11.91
CA THR A 251 -3.35 12.70 -12.43
C THR A 251 -4.49 11.76 -12.03
N ALA A 252 -4.20 10.48 -11.78
CA ALA A 252 -5.20 9.46 -11.43
C ALA A 252 -5.84 9.68 -10.05
N CYS A 253 -5.13 10.30 -9.10
CA CYS A 253 -5.59 10.54 -7.73
C CYS A 253 -5.47 12.00 -7.28
N ASP A 254 -4.89 12.85 -8.13
CA ASP A 254 -4.50 14.23 -7.82
C ASP A 254 -3.61 14.34 -6.57
N CYS A 255 -2.72 13.36 -6.40
CA CYS A 255 -1.94 13.15 -5.19
C CYS A 255 -0.45 12.88 -5.49
N HIS A 256 0.41 13.19 -4.52
CA HIS A 256 1.81 12.70 -4.53
C HIS A 256 1.87 11.24 -4.10
N LEU A 257 1.07 10.87 -3.08
CA LEU A 257 1.07 9.57 -2.41
C LEU A 257 -0.36 9.13 -2.11
N TYR A 258 -0.63 7.84 -2.23
CA TYR A 258 -1.79 7.19 -1.62
C TYR A 258 -1.53 6.97 -0.12
N GLY A 259 -2.54 7.23 0.71
CA GLY A 259 -2.51 6.92 2.16
C GLY A 259 -2.74 5.44 2.49
N SER A 260 -2.44 4.54 1.55
CA SER A 260 -2.66 3.09 1.65
C SER A 260 -1.37 2.34 1.31
N ILE A 261 -1.43 1.00 1.38
CA ILE A 261 -0.32 0.10 1.03
C ILE A 261 0.20 0.27 -0.42
N SER A 262 -0.51 1.00 -1.28
CA SER A 262 0.00 1.36 -2.61
C SER A 262 1.22 2.28 -2.55
N ASP A 263 1.35 3.07 -1.48
CA ASP A 263 2.54 3.85 -1.15
C ASP A 263 2.88 3.66 0.33
N GLN A 264 2.27 4.47 1.22
CA GLN A 264 2.46 4.39 2.66
C GLN A 264 1.13 4.50 3.38
N THR A 265 0.94 3.68 4.40
CA THR A 265 -0.25 3.72 5.26
C THR A 265 -0.26 5.03 6.03
N PHE A 266 -1.22 5.90 5.73
CA PHE A 266 -1.42 7.19 6.41
C PHE A 266 -2.74 7.15 7.17
N ALA A 267 -2.65 6.94 8.48
CA ALA A 267 -3.81 6.84 9.39
C ALA A 267 -4.18 8.20 10.02
N GLY A 268 -3.39 9.25 9.77
CA GLY A 268 -3.64 10.59 10.29
C GLY A 268 -3.63 10.64 11.82
N PHE A 269 -4.64 11.29 12.41
CA PHE A 269 -4.74 11.47 13.86
C PHE A 269 -4.90 10.15 14.62
N SER A 270 -5.39 9.09 13.97
CA SER A 270 -5.49 7.77 14.61
C SER A 270 -4.13 7.22 15.04
N LYS A 271 -3.03 7.64 14.40
CA LYS A 271 -1.65 7.24 14.73
C LYS A 271 -1.03 8.09 15.83
N GLU A 272 -0.93 9.40 15.62
CA GLU A 272 -0.36 10.31 16.63
C GLU A 272 -1.21 10.37 17.91
N GLY A 273 -2.52 10.14 17.79
CA GLY A 273 -3.47 10.12 18.89
C GLY A 273 -3.63 8.75 19.58
N GLU A 274 -2.81 7.75 19.23
CA GLU A 274 -2.83 6.43 19.89
C GLU A 274 -2.62 6.60 21.41
N PRO A 275 -3.52 6.08 22.27
CA PRO A 275 -3.32 6.12 23.71
C PRO A 275 -2.00 5.49 24.12
N LYS A 276 -1.24 6.16 24.99
CA LYS A 276 0.09 5.77 25.53
C LYS A 276 1.23 5.76 24.52
N PHE A 277 1.03 5.27 23.30
CA PHE A 277 2.13 5.01 22.37
C PHE A 277 2.26 6.03 21.24
N GLY A 278 1.20 6.79 20.91
CA GLY A 278 1.27 7.79 19.83
C GLY A 278 2.34 8.85 20.06
N ILE A 279 2.60 9.19 21.33
CA ILE A 279 3.69 10.08 21.73
C ILE A 279 5.08 9.53 21.41
N LEU A 280 5.29 8.21 21.47
CA LEU A 280 6.58 7.60 21.14
C LEU A 280 6.86 7.71 19.64
N TRP A 281 5.85 7.46 18.80
CA TRP A 281 5.96 7.68 17.36
C TRP A 281 6.23 9.16 17.05
N LYS A 282 5.46 10.06 17.66
CA LYS A 282 5.64 11.50 17.49
C LYS A 282 7.06 11.95 17.86
N ASN A 283 7.58 11.50 19.01
CA ASN A 283 8.94 11.80 19.44
C ASN A 283 10.00 11.26 18.46
N ALA A 284 9.78 10.09 17.85
CA ALA A 284 10.68 9.55 16.83
C ALA A 284 10.69 10.40 15.55
N VAL A 285 9.53 10.91 15.13
CA VAL A 285 9.43 11.87 14.00
C VAL A 285 10.15 13.18 14.34
N ASP A 286 9.86 13.74 15.52
CA ASP A 286 10.37 15.05 15.95
C ASP A 286 11.89 15.02 16.21
N SER A 287 12.42 13.91 16.71
CA SER A 287 13.87 13.73 16.93
C SER A 287 14.67 13.42 15.65
N THR A 288 14.00 13.18 14.53
CA THR A 288 14.64 12.88 13.22
C THR A 288 14.28 13.90 12.16
N VAL A 289 13.85 15.11 12.56
CA VAL A 289 13.49 16.20 11.63
C VAL A 289 14.57 16.41 10.57
N GLY A 290 14.14 16.46 9.31
CA GLY A 290 15.02 16.65 8.16
C GLY A 290 15.96 15.47 7.83
N GLN A 291 16.04 14.43 8.67
CA GLN A 291 16.92 13.28 8.38
C GLN A 291 16.32 12.41 7.27
N ILE A 292 17.11 12.22 6.22
CA ILE A 292 16.77 11.46 5.01
C ILE A 292 17.92 10.52 4.63
N ILE A 293 17.64 9.56 3.76
CA ILE A 293 18.63 8.60 3.24
C ILE A 293 19.00 9.00 1.82
N THR A 294 20.27 9.26 1.57
CA THR A 294 20.78 9.67 0.26
C THR A 294 21.78 8.67 -0.30
N PHE A 295 21.78 8.54 -1.62
CA PHE A 295 22.83 7.88 -2.39
C PHE A 295 23.38 8.89 -3.39
N ALA A 296 24.69 9.14 -3.35
CA ALA A 296 25.34 10.17 -4.17
C ALA A 296 24.62 11.54 -4.10
N GLY A 297 24.25 11.97 -2.88
CA GLY A 297 23.59 13.26 -2.62
C GLY A 297 22.12 13.35 -3.06
N THR A 298 21.53 12.27 -3.59
CA THR A 298 20.13 12.24 -4.01
C THR A 298 19.29 11.36 -3.07
N PRO A 299 18.10 11.79 -2.61
CA PRO A 299 17.22 10.95 -1.82
C PRO A 299 16.89 9.62 -2.52
N ILE A 300 17.05 8.50 -1.82
CA ILE A 300 16.71 7.19 -2.37
C ILE A 300 15.20 6.96 -2.41
N THR A 301 14.74 5.96 -3.16
CA THR A 301 13.40 5.42 -2.88
C THR A 301 13.53 4.36 -1.78
N ALA A 302 13.32 4.78 -0.53
CA ALA A 302 13.50 3.95 0.66
C ALA A 302 12.34 2.94 0.81
N TYR A 303 12.42 1.83 0.08
CA TYR A 303 11.49 0.71 0.21
C TYR A 303 11.65 0.00 1.55
N PHE A 304 10.54 -0.48 2.12
CA PHE A 304 10.52 -1.29 3.34
C PHE A 304 9.33 -2.23 3.31
N SER A 305 9.42 -3.35 4.03
CA SER A 305 8.34 -4.32 4.16
C SER A 305 8.28 -4.90 5.57
N SER A 306 7.16 -5.55 5.92
CA SER A 306 6.98 -6.11 7.25
C SER A 306 8.08 -7.10 7.65
N SER A 307 8.38 -8.07 6.78
CA SER A 307 9.40 -9.08 7.04
C SER A 307 9.93 -9.64 5.72
N SER A 308 11.23 -9.93 5.65
CA SER A 308 11.92 -10.40 4.44
C SER A 308 11.77 -11.90 4.18
N GLY A 309 11.42 -12.69 5.19
CA GLY A 309 11.47 -14.15 5.11
C GLY A 309 12.86 -14.77 5.30
N GLY A 310 13.86 -13.97 5.71
CA GLY A 310 15.18 -14.44 6.16
C GLY A 310 16.36 -13.73 5.51
N ILE A 311 16.19 -13.27 4.27
CA ILE A 311 17.16 -12.48 3.51
C ILE A 311 16.36 -11.42 2.73
N THR A 312 16.81 -10.17 2.70
CA THR A 312 16.15 -9.13 1.89
C THR A 312 16.35 -9.38 0.40
N GLU A 313 15.40 -8.95 -0.42
CA GLU A 313 15.46 -9.09 -1.87
C GLU A 313 16.02 -7.82 -2.54
N THR A 314 16.63 -7.97 -3.71
CA THR A 314 17.05 -6.83 -4.53
C THR A 314 15.88 -6.25 -5.31
N SER A 315 15.91 -4.95 -5.63
CA SER A 315 14.90 -4.35 -6.51
C SER A 315 14.90 -4.94 -7.93
N GLU A 316 16.05 -5.46 -8.39
CA GLU A 316 16.17 -6.11 -9.70
C GLU A 316 15.40 -7.43 -9.77
N HIS A 317 15.55 -8.27 -8.76
CA HIS A 317 14.83 -9.53 -8.70
C HIS A 317 13.32 -9.31 -8.49
N ALA A 318 12.96 -8.40 -7.57
CA ALA A 318 11.56 -8.10 -7.30
C ALA A 318 10.84 -7.44 -8.49
N TRP A 319 11.45 -6.43 -9.11
CA TRP A 319 10.77 -5.53 -10.07
C TRP A 319 11.49 -5.35 -11.40
N GLY A 320 12.68 -5.93 -11.60
CA GLY A 320 13.42 -5.88 -12.85
C GLY A 320 14.29 -4.64 -13.04
N THR A 321 14.47 -3.81 -12.02
CA THR A 321 15.35 -2.63 -12.08
C THR A 321 16.25 -2.61 -10.87
N ALA A 322 17.56 -2.73 -11.09
CA ALA A 322 18.55 -2.67 -10.03
C ALA A 322 18.66 -1.26 -9.45
N THR A 323 18.87 -1.17 -8.14
CA THR A 323 19.37 0.04 -7.48
C THR A 323 20.62 -0.31 -6.69
N PRO A 324 21.61 0.61 -6.62
CA PRO A 324 22.86 0.31 -5.94
C PRO A 324 22.69 0.11 -4.42
N TYR A 325 21.65 0.68 -3.85
CA TYR A 325 21.40 0.72 -2.41
C TYR A 325 20.40 -0.35 -1.88
N THR A 326 19.83 -1.21 -2.73
CA THR A 326 18.96 -2.32 -2.28
C THR A 326 19.62 -3.68 -2.51
N GLN A 327 20.70 -3.93 -1.77
CA GLN A 327 21.40 -5.21 -1.80
C GLN A 327 20.77 -6.21 -0.80
N SER A 328 20.84 -7.49 -1.14
CA SER A 328 20.40 -8.55 -0.23
C SER A 328 21.30 -8.61 1.01
N VAL A 329 20.67 -8.54 2.18
CA VAL A 329 21.31 -8.69 3.49
C VAL A 329 20.56 -9.70 4.33
N SER A 330 21.27 -10.33 5.26
CA SER A 330 20.67 -11.30 6.18
C SER A 330 19.63 -10.63 7.08
N ASP A 331 18.58 -11.36 7.42
CA ASP A 331 17.54 -10.90 8.34
C ASP A 331 16.96 -12.10 9.08
N THR A 332 17.80 -12.70 9.94
CA THR A 332 17.45 -13.88 10.73
C THR A 332 16.23 -13.66 11.64
N ALA A 333 16.00 -12.42 12.08
CA ALA A 333 14.83 -12.04 12.88
C ALA A 333 13.51 -12.28 12.14
N SER A 334 13.49 -12.22 10.80
CA SER A 334 12.29 -12.49 10.01
C SER A 334 11.83 -13.94 10.06
N VAL A 335 12.72 -14.90 10.34
CA VAL A 335 12.37 -16.34 10.46
C VAL A 335 12.40 -16.84 11.91
N ASP A 336 12.62 -15.93 12.86
CA ASP A 336 12.55 -16.23 14.29
C ASP A 336 11.08 -16.22 14.76
N PHE A 337 10.60 -17.34 15.30
CA PHE A 337 9.21 -17.48 15.76
C PHE A 337 8.86 -16.62 16.99
N THR A 338 9.84 -16.18 17.78
CA THR A 338 9.64 -15.30 18.93
C THR A 338 9.50 -13.85 18.47
N LEU A 339 10.37 -13.42 17.54
CA LEU A 339 10.38 -12.06 17.03
C LEU A 339 9.31 -11.81 15.95
N ASN A 340 9.00 -12.82 15.15
CA ASN A 340 8.03 -12.78 14.05
C ASN A 340 7.02 -13.95 14.06
N PRO A 341 6.21 -14.10 15.13
CA PRO A 341 5.33 -15.26 15.29
C PRO A 341 4.28 -15.43 14.17
N ARG A 342 3.99 -14.37 13.41
CA ARG A 342 2.97 -14.39 12.35
C ARG A 342 3.51 -14.78 10.98
N PHE A 343 4.78 -14.47 10.71
CA PHE A 343 5.34 -14.57 9.36
C PHE A 343 6.73 -15.23 9.33
N ALA A 344 7.26 -15.73 10.45
CA ALA A 344 8.41 -16.63 10.45
C ALA A 344 8.12 -17.88 9.60
N SER A 345 6.87 -18.35 9.63
CA SER A 345 6.31 -19.30 8.67
C SER A 345 4.80 -19.09 8.57
N TRP A 346 4.24 -19.35 7.39
CA TRP A 346 2.80 -19.31 7.15
C TRP A 346 2.37 -20.36 6.11
N SER A 347 1.09 -20.74 6.15
CA SER A 347 0.42 -21.52 5.11
C SER A 347 -0.92 -20.87 4.74
N ARG A 348 -1.27 -20.87 3.45
CA ARG A 348 -2.49 -20.25 2.91
C ARG A 348 -3.12 -21.13 1.84
N GLN A 349 -4.44 -21.18 1.83
CA GLN A 349 -5.23 -21.71 0.72
C GLN A 349 -5.77 -20.53 -0.08
N ILE A 350 -5.49 -20.50 -1.38
CA ILE A 350 -5.97 -19.44 -2.27
C ILE A 350 -6.96 -20.06 -3.27
N PRO A 351 -8.17 -19.47 -3.42
CA PRO A 351 -9.14 -19.96 -4.37
C PRO A 351 -8.60 -19.94 -5.81
N GLN A 352 -8.96 -20.96 -6.58
CA GLN A 352 -8.63 -21.08 -8.01
C GLN A 352 -8.93 -19.79 -8.79
N SER A 353 -10.09 -19.16 -8.51
CA SER A 353 -10.50 -17.93 -9.19
C SER A 353 -9.54 -16.76 -8.96
N VAL A 354 -8.90 -16.68 -7.79
CA VAL A 354 -7.89 -15.66 -7.49
C VAL A 354 -6.59 -15.95 -8.25
N ILE A 355 -6.18 -17.22 -8.31
CA ILE A 355 -5.00 -17.65 -9.07
C ILE A 355 -5.19 -17.41 -10.57
N ALA A 356 -6.33 -17.83 -11.13
CA ALA A 356 -6.68 -17.58 -12.53
C ALA A 356 -6.71 -16.09 -12.86
N ALA A 357 -7.33 -15.26 -12.02
CA ALA A 357 -7.32 -13.81 -12.18
C ALA A 357 -5.89 -13.22 -12.13
N ALA A 358 -4.99 -13.75 -11.28
CA ALA A 358 -3.62 -13.27 -11.19
C ALA A 358 -2.85 -13.46 -12.51
N PHE A 359 -3.06 -14.59 -13.19
CA PHE A 359 -2.47 -14.92 -14.49
C PHE A 359 -3.27 -14.42 -15.70
N ALA A 360 -4.44 -13.80 -15.49
CA ALA A 360 -5.40 -13.44 -16.53
C ALA A 360 -5.83 -14.65 -17.40
N LEU A 361 -6.03 -15.80 -16.75
CA LEU A 361 -6.55 -17.02 -17.35
C LEU A 361 -8.01 -17.26 -16.93
N SER A 362 -8.75 -18.06 -17.70
CA SER A 362 -10.11 -18.50 -17.34
C SER A 362 -10.11 -19.51 -16.21
N ASP A 363 -9.10 -20.38 -16.18
CA ASP A 363 -8.83 -21.33 -15.11
C ASP A 363 -7.34 -21.61 -14.96
N VAL A 364 -6.97 -22.27 -13.85
CA VAL A 364 -5.63 -22.81 -13.62
C VAL A 364 -5.75 -24.25 -13.14
N ALA A 365 -5.18 -25.17 -13.91
CA ALA A 365 -5.11 -26.59 -13.59
C ALA A 365 -3.83 -26.93 -12.80
N SER A 366 -2.71 -26.26 -13.09
CA SER A 366 -1.46 -26.49 -12.36
C SER A 366 -0.56 -25.26 -12.28
N LEU A 367 0.31 -25.25 -11.28
CA LEU A 367 1.34 -24.25 -11.06
C LEU A 367 2.72 -24.91 -11.02
N GLN A 368 3.72 -24.22 -11.54
CA GLN A 368 5.12 -24.64 -11.50
C GLN A 368 6.01 -23.43 -11.17
N VAL A 369 6.83 -23.56 -10.12
CA VAL A 369 7.94 -22.63 -9.89
C VAL A 369 9.01 -22.94 -10.94
N LEU A 370 9.32 -21.95 -11.78
CA LEU A 370 10.30 -22.09 -12.85
C LEU A 370 11.72 -21.81 -12.35
N SER A 371 11.87 -20.86 -11.43
CA SER A 371 13.16 -20.48 -10.86
C SER A 371 13.01 -19.74 -9.53
N MET A 372 14.10 -19.72 -8.75
CA MET A 372 14.22 -19.03 -7.46
C MET A 372 15.31 -17.96 -7.55
N ASN A 373 15.15 -16.86 -6.84
CA ASN A 373 16.18 -15.85 -6.66
C ASN A 373 17.17 -16.30 -5.56
N PRO A 374 18.40 -15.75 -5.52
CA PRO A 374 19.39 -16.06 -4.47
C PRO A 374 18.90 -15.83 -3.04
N ALA A 375 18.00 -14.85 -2.81
CA ALA A 375 17.42 -14.58 -1.49
C ALA A 375 16.37 -15.63 -1.06
N GLY A 376 16.03 -16.61 -1.90
CA GLY A 376 15.03 -17.65 -1.62
C GLY A 376 13.60 -17.28 -2.01
N THR A 377 13.37 -16.13 -2.64
CA THR A 377 12.06 -15.78 -3.22
C THR A 377 11.85 -16.48 -4.57
N VAL A 378 10.59 -16.67 -4.97
CA VAL A 378 10.28 -17.19 -6.32
C VAL A 378 10.65 -16.13 -7.35
N ALA A 379 11.51 -16.47 -8.30
CA ALA A 379 11.86 -15.58 -9.41
C ALA A 379 10.75 -15.59 -10.46
N MET A 380 10.40 -16.78 -10.95
CA MET A 380 9.36 -16.97 -11.97
C MET A 380 8.46 -18.16 -11.60
N ILE A 381 7.17 -17.99 -11.86
CA ILE A 381 6.14 -19.02 -11.68
C ILE A 381 5.26 -19.07 -12.92
N GLN A 382 4.88 -20.27 -13.34
CA GLN A 382 4.00 -20.53 -14.47
C GLN A 382 2.71 -21.18 -14.02
N ALA A 383 1.60 -20.74 -14.61
CA ALA A 383 0.31 -21.41 -14.56
C ALA A 383 0.01 -22.08 -15.90
N ARG A 384 -0.69 -23.21 -15.84
CA ARG A 384 -1.26 -23.91 -17.00
C ARG A 384 -2.77 -24.06 -16.83
N SER A 385 -3.55 -23.67 -17.83
CA SER A 385 -5.00 -23.83 -17.88
C SER A 385 -5.41 -25.28 -18.19
N SER A 386 -6.68 -25.63 -17.98
CA SER A 386 -7.23 -26.94 -18.37
C SER A 386 -7.16 -27.19 -19.88
N THR A 387 -7.16 -26.11 -20.68
CA THR A 387 -7.02 -26.13 -22.14
C THR A 387 -5.55 -26.14 -22.62
N GLY A 388 -4.59 -26.13 -21.70
CA GLY A 388 -3.16 -26.19 -22.02
C GLY A 388 -2.49 -24.84 -22.31
N ILE A 389 -3.22 -23.72 -22.20
CA ILE A 389 -2.65 -22.37 -22.29
C ILE A 389 -1.74 -22.15 -21.07
N THR A 390 -0.57 -21.55 -21.28
CA THR A 390 0.36 -21.22 -20.19
C THR A 390 0.56 -19.72 -20.07
N ALA A 391 0.78 -19.27 -18.85
CA ALA A 391 1.15 -17.88 -18.54
C ALA A 391 2.19 -17.88 -17.42
N ALA A 392 3.20 -17.01 -17.52
CA ALA A 392 4.26 -16.89 -16.53
C ALA A 392 4.28 -15.48 -15.91
N LEU A 393 4.61 -15.41 -14.63
CA LEU A 393 4.75 -14.18 -13.86
C LEU A 393 6.04 -14.20 -13.06
N ARG A 394 6.59 -13.01 -12.79
CA ARG A 394 7.55 -12.82 -11.69
C ARG A 394 6.88 -13.18 -10.37
N GLY A 395 7.63 -13.75 -9.43
CA GLY A 395 7.09 -14.15 -8.12
C GLY A 395 6.44 -13.01 -7.36
N GLU A 396 7.05 -11.81 -7.34
CA GLU A 396 6.46 -10.64 -6.66
C GLU A 396 5.13 -10.20 -7.31
N THR A 397 5.05 -10.22 -8.65
CA THR A 397 3.80 -9.93 -9.36
C THR A 397 2.72 -10.95 -9.00
N PHE A 398 3.09 -12.23 -8.92
CA PHE A 398 2.18 -13.30 -8.51
C PHE A 398 1.72 -13.11 -7.05
N ARG A 399 2.63 -12.87 -6.10
CA ARG A 399 2.33 -12.60 -4.68
C ARG A 399 1.32 -11.47 -4.54
N SER A 400 1.61 -10.33 -5.15
CA SER A 400 0.76 -9.14 -5.11
C SER A 400 -0.65 -9.41 -5.67
N ARG A 401 -0.76 -10.06 -6.83
CA ARG A 401 -2.07 -10.35 -7.46
C ARG A 401 -2.86 -11.45 -6.75
N SER A 402 -2.18 -12.42 -6.14
CA SER A 402 -2.80 -13.52 -5.39
C SER A 402 -3.08 -13.19 -3.92
N LYS A 403 -2.63 -12.01 -3.45
CA LYS A 403 -2.76 -11.54 -2.06
C LYS A 403 -2.09 -12.49 -1.05
N LEU A 404 -1.04 -13.19 -1.48
CA LEU A 404 -0.16 -13.89 -0.55
C LEU A 404 0.60 -12.86 0.30
N PRO A 405 1.01 -13.23 1.53
CA PRO A 405 1.95 -12.42 2.28
C PRO A 405 3.18 -12.11 1.43
#